data_AF-A0A848THJ4-F1
#
_entry.id   AF-A0A848THJ4-F1
#
_cell.length_a   1.000
_cell.length_b   1.000
_cell.length_c   1.000
_cell.angle_alpha   90.00
_cell.angle_beta   90.00
_cell.angle_gamma   90.00
#
_symmetry.space_group_name_H-M   'P 1'
#
loop_
_entity.id
_entity.type
_entity.pdbx_description
1 polymer ?
#
loop_
_entity_poly.entity_id
_entity_poly.type
_entity_poly.pdbx_seq_one_letter_code
_entity_poly.pdbx_strand_id
1 'polypeptide(L)'
;MVEKRTRPQDKIRCDACPVLCYIADGRSGACDRYANHDGQLVRLDPLTVIETTEQKLVPFLGDDATDWDGDIVHSGQPFITAVGAGTTYPDYKPAPFIVAQQIDGVDMITVVTEGIFSYCGVKVKIDTDRHIGEERDVVRVDGEPIGHVMTSEYGSKMLSLGGVEHLTGGTKAEGRITCDALLKLCNRDAVEMEIGEHHTRLTIQAGRAPIIDGDEERLMRVGCGSAAIGMFARQWFGHADEVVVVDDHITGVLSEHQAGKLLDVPPTGIRIHGRRSTPGRY
;
A
#
# COMPACT_ATOMS: atom_id res chain seq x y z
N MET A 1 -8.27 62.36 -3.20
CA MET A 1 -7.05 61.60 -3.55
C MET A 1 -7.40 60.14 -3.41
N VAL A 2 -7.53 59.43 -4.53
CA VAL A 2 -7.87 58.00 -4.53
C VAL A 2 -6.59 57.24 -4.22
N GLU A 3 -6.56 56.57 -3.07
CA GLU A 3 -5.46 55.69 -2.70
C GLU A 3 -5.26 54.64 -3.79
N LYS A 4 -4.05 54.67 -4.35
CA LYS A 4 -3.55 53.73 -5.34
C LYS A 4 -3.50 52.37 -4.63
N ARG A 5 -4.44 51.47 -4.94
CA ARG A 5 -4.32 50.04 -4.60
C ARG A 5 -2.90 49.60 -4.94
N THR A 6 -2.15 49.21 -3.92
CA THR A 6 -0.85 48.57 -4.04
C THR A 6 -0.94 47.46 -5.06
N ARG A 7 -0.01 47.45 -6.03
CA ARG A 7 0.08 46.42 -7.08
C ARG A 7 -0.02 45.03 -6.43
N PRO A 8 -0.76 44.07 -7.01
CA PRO A 8 -0.79 42.72 -6.47
C PRO A 8 0.66 42.24 -6.38
N GLN A 9 1.10 41.84 -5.18
CA GLN A 9 2.40 41.18 -4.95
C GLN A 9 2.69 40.26 -6.13
N ASP A 10 3.86 40.40 -6.75
CA ASP A 10 4.19 39.85 -8.07
C ASP A 10 3.96 38.33 -8.12
N LYS A 11 2.73 37.93 -8.46
CA LYS A 11 2.33 36.53 -8.59
C LYS A 11 2.77 36.05 -9.95
N ILE A 12 3.52 34.95 -9.99
CA ILE A 12 3.80 34.24 -11.23
C ILE A 12 2.71 33.21 -11.50
N ARG A 13 2.46 32.93 -12.77
CA ARG A 13 1.69 31.76 -13.19
C ARG A 13 2.69 30.63 -13.42
N CYS A 14 2.63 29.61 -12.59
CA CYS A 14 3.45 28.41 -12.76
C CYS A 14 3.02 27.68 -14.03
N ASP A 15 3.96 27.35 -14.91
CA ASP A 15 3.72 26.58 -16.13
C ASP A 15 4.29 25.16 -16.03
N ALA A 16 4.77 24.75 -14.86
CA ALA A 16 5.41 23.44 -14.65
C ALA A 16 4.45 22.25 -14.74
N CYS A 17 3.13 22.49 -14.72
CA CYS A 17 2.13 21.47 -14.95
C CYS A 17 0.77 22.05 -15.42
N PRO A 18 -0.17 21.20 -15.88
CA PRO A 18 -1.48 21.64 -16.41
C PRO A 18 -2.39 22.37 -15.41
N VAL A 19 -2.11 22.32 -14.10
CA VAL A 19 -2.88 23.03 -13.07
C VAL A 19 -2.71 24.55 -13.18
N LEU A 20 -1.55 25.01 -13.68
CA LEU A 20 -1.26 26.41 -13.97
C LEU A 20 -1.52 27.37 -12.79
N CYS A 21 -1.12 26.95 -11.58
CA CYS A 21 -1.39 27.70 -10.35
C CYS A 21 -0.69 29.06 -10.29
N TYR A 22 -1.28 30.02 -9.56
CA TYR A 22 -0.67 31.32 -9.30
C TYR A 22 0.06 31.31 -7.96
N ILE A 23 1.35 31.66 -7.98
CA ILE A 23 2.24 31.59 -6.82
C ILE A 23 2.66 33.01 -6.43
N ALA A 24 2.31 33.44 -5.23
CA ALA A 24 2.78 34.73 -4.69
C ALA A 24 4.26 34.66 -4.35
N ASP A 25 4.96 35.78 -4.45
CA ASP A 25 6.37 35.87 -4.11
C ASP A 25 6.65 35.37 -2.68
N GLY A 26 7.74 34.60 -2.53
CA GLY A 26 8.11 33.92 -1.28
C GLY A 26 7.19 32.76 -0.87
N ARG A 27 6.28 32.29 -1.74
CA ARG A 27 5.37 31.17 -1.45
C ARG A 27 5.64 29.98 -2.37
N SER A 28 5.30 28.79 -1.89
CA SER A 28 5.21 27.59 -2.70
C SER A 28 3.88 27.55 -3.47
N GLY A 29 3.89 26.86 -4.61
CA GLY A 29 2.70 26.53 -5.40
C GLY A 29 1.93 25.37 -4.79
N ALA A 30 0.79 25.03 -5.41
CA ALA A 30 -0.13 24.03 -4.86
C ALA A 30 0.47 22.63 -4.67
N CYS A 31 1.58 22.31 -5.36
CA CYS A 31 2.28 21.05 -5.24
C CYS A 31 3.46 21.09 -4.26
N ASP A 32 3.76 22.24 -3.66
CA ASP A 32 4.95 22.54 -2.85
C ASP A 32 6.32 22.34 -3.52
N ARG A 33 6.36 21.84 -4.77
CA ARG A 33 7.62 21.57 -5.51
C ARG A 33 8.21 22.77 -6.22
N TYR A 34 7.41 23.81 -6.43
CA TYR A 34 7.81 25.04 -7.09
C TYR A 34 7.44 26.22 -6.22
N ALA A 35 8.30 27.23 -6.16
CA ALA A 35 8.06 28.48 -5.48
C ALA A 35 8.28 29.66 -6.42
N ASN A 36 7.70 30.78 -6.03
CA ASN A 36 8.03 32.07 -6.61
C ASN A 36 9.11 32.72 -5.75
N HIS A 37 10.29 32.95 -6.32
CA HIS A 37 11.37 33.69 -5.70
C HIS A 37 11.72 34.86 -6.61
N ASP A 38 11.43 36.07 -6.19
CA ASP A 38 11.70 37.31 -6.94
C ASP A 38 11.10 37.30 -8.35
N GLY A 39 9.88 36.78 -8.50
CA GLY A 39 9.20 36.67 -9.80
C GLY A 39 9.73 35.53 -10.69
N GLN A 40 10.58 34.66 -10.16
CA GLN A 40 11.09 33.48 -10.86
C GLN A 40 10.49 32.20 -10.30
N LEU A 41 10.13 31.28 -11.19
CA LEU A 41 9.69 29.94 -10.80
C LEU A 41 10.92 29.10 -10.45
N VAL A 42 11.09 28.77 -9.18
CA VAL A 42 12.21 27.98 -8.67
C VAL A 42 11.70 26.62 -8.19
N ARG A 43 12.41 25.54 -8.52
CA ARG A 43 12.10 24.20 -8.01
C ARG A 43 12.67 24.04 -6.59
N LEU A 44 11.86 23.48 -5.69
CA LEU A 44 12.18 23.27 -4.28
C LEU A 44 12.69 21.86 -3.98
N ASP A 45 12.19 20.85 -4.68
CA ASP A 45 12.53 19.46 -4.38
C ASP A 45 13.77 18.97 -5.17
N PRO A 46 14.84 18.53 -4.48
CA PRO A 46 16.00 17.93 -5.12
C PRO A 46 15.69 16.52 -5.66
N LEU A 47 16.40 16.12 -6.72
CA LEU A 47 16.49 14.70 -7.07
C LEU A 47 17.10 13.94 -5.89
N THR A 48 16.32 13.05 -5.30
CA THR A 48 16.84 12.12 -4.31
C THR A 48 17.34 10.88 -5.04
N VAL A 49 18.66 10.79 -5.21
CA VAL A 49 19.32 9.53 -5.59
C VAL A 49 19.51 8.75 -4.29
N ILE A 50 18.87 7.58 -4.17
CA ILE A 50 19.12 6.66 -3.06
C ILE A 50 20.42 5.92 -3.36
N GLU A 51 21.54 6.65 -3.45
CA GLU A 51 22.84 6.04 -3.74
C GLU A 51 23.54 5.53 -2.47
N THR A 52 23.10 5.95 -1.29
CA THR A 52 23.77 5.60 -0.02
C THR A 52 22.84 5.84 1.15
N THR A 53 21.95 4.89 1.45
CA THR A 53 21.32 4.81 2.77
C THR A 53 21.76 3.51 3.42
N GLU A 54 21.96 3.50 4.75
CA GLU A 54 22.19 2.26 5.51
C GLU A 54 20.95 1.33 5.54
N GLN A 55 19.85 1.76 4.90
CA GLN A 55 18.56 1.07 4.91
C GLN A 55 18.45 0.14 3.69
N LYS A 56 18.48 -1.16 3.97
CA LYS A 56 18.29 -2.24 2.98
C LYS A 56 16.89 -2.14 2.36
N LEU A 57 16.81 -1.96 1.05
CA LEU A 57 15.59 -2.10 0.24
C LEU A 57 15.72 -3.36 -0.64
N VAL A 58 14.61 -4.09 -0.85
CA VAL A 58 14.60 -5.45 -1.42
C VAL A 58 13.66 -5.52 -2.64
N PRO A 59 14.09 -6.06 -3.80
CA PRO A 59 13.18 -6.39 -4.90
C PRO A 59 12.42 -7.70 -4.66
N PHE A 60 11.14 -7.74 -5.04
CA PHE A 60 10.23 -8.82 -4.67
C PHE A 60 10.28 -10.06 -5.59
N LEU A 61 10.86 -10.01 -6.80
CA LEU A 61 11.09 -11.20 -7.67
C LEU A 61 12.05 -10.89 -8.84
N GLY A 62 12.94 -11.83 -9.16
CA GLY A 62 13.80 -11.87 -10.36
C GLY A 62 14.02 -13.33 -10.81
N ASP A 63 14.16 -13.54 -12.12
CA ASP A 63 13.82 -14.77 -12.85
C ASP A 63 14.85 -15.93 -12.85
N ASP A 64 15.94 -15.90 -12.09
CA ASP A 64 16.95 -16.97 -12.15
C ASP A 64 17.15 -17.69 -10.82
N ALA A 65 16.65 -18.93 -10.78
CA ALA A 65 16.72 -19.87 -9.68
C ALA A 65 18.08 -20.57 -9.57
N THR A 66 19.19 -19.83 -9.48
CA THR A 66 20.52 -20.41 -9.23
C THR A 66 21.29 -19.68 -8.13
N ASP A 67 21.68 -20.47 -7.12
CA ASP A 67 22.58 -20.18 -5.99
C ASP A 67 22.53 -18.74 -5.44
N TRP A 68 21.46 -18.49 -4.69
CA TRP A 68 21.37 -17.35 -3.79
C TRP A 68 22.33 -17.53 -2.61
N ASP A 69 23.36 -16.68 -2.54
CA ASP A 69 24.43 -16.70 -1.51
C ASP A 69 24.03 -16.01 -0.18
N GLY A 70 22.76 -15.65 -0.04
CA GLY A 70 22.22 -14.92 1.10
C GLY A 70 22.38 -13.41 1.02
N ASP A 71 22.94 -12.86 -0.07
CA ASP A 71 22.90 -11.43 -0.36
C ASP A 71 21.53 -11.04 -0.93
N ILE A 72 20.85 -10.11 -0.27
CA ILE A 72 19.44 -9.78 -0.51
C ILE A 72 19.29 -8.67 -1.58
N VAL A 73 20.37 -7.96 -1.93
CA VAL A 73 20.27 -6.67 -2.63
C VAL A 73 21.13 -6.54 -3.89
N HIS A 74 22.06 -7.46 -4.19
CA HIS A 74 23.07 -7.26 -5.24
C HIS A 74 23.65 -5.84 -5.19
N SER A 75 24.22 -5.50 -4.03
CA SER A 75 24.66 -4.17 -3.56
C SER A 75 25.62 -3.37 -4.46
N GLY A 76 25.95 -3.85 -5.66
CA GLY A 76 26.90 -3.25 -6.58
C GLY A 76 26.34 -2.26 -7.60
N GLN A 77 25.00 -2.06 -7.70
CA GLN A 77 24.42 -1.20 -8.74
C GLN A 77 23.58 -0.03 -8.17
N PRO A 78 23.76 1.21 -8.69
CA PRO A 78 22.96 2.37 -8.29
C PRO A 78 21.49 2.20 -8.67
N PHE A 79 20.57 2.42 -7.74
CA PHE A 79 19.12 2.39 -7.99
C PHE A 79 18.49 3.77 -7.78
N ILE A 80 17.87 4.30 -8.83
CA ILE A 80 17.27 5.64 -8.83
C ILE A 80 15.75 5.51 -8.68
N THR A 81 15.22 5.91 -7.53
CA THR A 81 13.77 5.90 -7.27
C THR A 81 13.10 7.23 -7.62
N ALA A 82 13.85 8.34 -7.53
CA ALA A 82 13.44 9.70 -7.90
C ALA A 82 12.02 10.12 -7.46
N VAL A 83 11.55 9.51 -6.36
CA VAL A 83 10.30 9.81 -5.68
C VAL A 83 10.36 11.27 -5.21
N GLY A 84 9.39 12.10 -5.62
CA GLY A 84 9.34 13.54 -5.30
C GLY A 84 10.09 14.46 -6.27
N ALA A 85 10.84 13.90 -7.23
CA ALA A 85 11.67 14.68 -8.17
C ALA A 85 10.93 15.10 -9.47
N GLY A 86 9.65 14.77 -9.63
CA GLY A 86 8.92 14.89 -10.89
C GLY A 86 8.04 16.13 -11.08
N THR A 87 7.36 16.13 -12.24
CA THR A 87 6.23 16.98 -12.62
C THR A 87 4.97 16.10 -12.71
N THR A 88 3.79 16.67 -12.49
CA THR A 88 2.52 15.90 -12.49
C THR A 88 2.04 15.58 -13.91
N TYR A 89 1.87 14.27 -14.24
CA TYR A 89 0.92 13.62 -15.19
C TYR A 89 0.85 14.10 -16.66
N PRO A 90 0.66 13.18 -17.65
CA PRO A 90 1.37 13.21 -18.92
C PRO A 90 1.39 14.61 -19.49
N ASP A 91 2.48 15.28 -19.19
CA ASP A 91 2.77 16.59 -19.70
C ASP A 91 3.58 16.37 -20.99
N TYR A 92 3.51 17.30 -21.94
CA TYR A 92 4.41 17.31 -23.08
C TYR A 92 5.86 17.59 -22.66
N LYS A 93 6.06 18.06 -21.42
CA LYS A 93 7.37 18.22 -20.80
C LYS A 93 7.95 16.82 -20.48
N PRO A 94 9.14 16.49 -21.02
CA PRO A 94 9.82 15.23 -20.71
C PRO A 94 9.98 15.00 -19.21
N ALA A 95 10.08 13.72 -18.83
CA ALA A 95 10.50 13.34 -17.48
C ALA A 95 11.72 14.16 -17.05
N PRO A 96 11.73 14.77 -15.86
CA PRO A 96 12.84 15.61 -15.43
C PRO A 96 14.14 14.85 -15.26
N PHE A 97 14.06 13.52 -15.11
CA PHE A 97 15.20 12.63 -15.04
C PHE A 97 14.99 11.45 -15.99
N ILE A 98 15.91 11.35 -16.94
CA ILE A 98 16.05 10.22 -17.85
C ILE A 98 17.47 9.72 -17.65
N VAL A 99 17.60 8.50 -17.17
CA VAL A 99 18.90 7.89 -16.85
C VAL A 99 19.09 6.68 -17.75
N ALA A 100 20.24 6.62 -18.40
CA ALA A 100 20.63 5.49 -19.22
C ALA A 100 21.74 4.71 -18.52
N GLN A 101 21.64 3.39 -18.53
CA GLN A 101 22.67 2.46 -18.06
C GLN A 101 22.70 1.24 -18.97
N GLN A 102 23.82 0.53 -19.04
CA GLN A 102 23.93 -0.71 -19.80
C GLN A 102 23.96 -1.90 -18.82
N ILE A 103 23.03 -2.84 -18.96
CA ILE A 103 22.96 -4.07 -18.16
C ILE A 103 23.10 -5.25 -19.12
N ASP A 104 24.14 -6.07 -18.94
CA ASP A 104 24.42 -7.26 -19.76
C ASP A 104 24.42 -7.01 -21.27
N GLY A 105 24.93 -5.85 -21.68
CA GLY A 105 24.97 -5.44 -23.08
C GLY A 105 23.66 -4.83 -23.60
N VAL A 106 22.61 -4.76 -22.79
CA VAL A 106 21.31 -4.15 -23.09
C VAL A 106 21.26 -2.72 -22.56
N ASP A 107 20.87 -1.76 -23.41
CA ASP A 107 20.57 -0.40 -22.98
C ASP A 107 19.29 -0.38 -22.14
N MET A 108 19.42 -0.07 -20.85
CA MET A 108 18.33 0.19 -19.94
C MET A 108 18.15 1.70 -19.77
N ILE A 109 16.94 2.19 -20.07
CA ILE A 109 16.55 3.59 -19.86
C ILE A 109 15.51 3.65 -18.76
N THR A 110 15.85 4.31 -17.66
CA THR A 110 14.92 4.63 -16.56
C THR A 110 14.35 6.01 -16.77
N VAL A 111 13.05 6.06 -17.03
CA VAL A 111 12.27 7.31 -17.16
C VAL A 111 11.51 7.54 -15.87
N VAL A 112 11.84 8.61 -15.16
CA VAL A 112 11.16 8.96 -13.90
C VAL A 112 9.95 9.83 -14.20
N THR A 113 8.76 9.28 -14.00
CA THR A 113 7.50 10.03 -14.05
C THR A 113 6.80 9.97 -12.70
N GLU A 114 6.00 10.98 -12.38
CA GLU A 114 5.22 10.99 -11.14
C GLU A 114 3.73 10.83 -11.43
N GLY A 115 3.12 9.91 -10.69
CA GLY A 115 1.67 9.79 -10.60
C GLY A 115 1.08 10.95 -9.79
N ILE A 116 -0.10 11.41 -10.19
CA ILE A 116 -0.89 12.28 -9.32
C ILE A 116 -1.38 11.44 -8.15
N PHE A 117 -1.24 11.96 -6.93
CA PHE A 117 -1.74 11.31 -5.73
C PHE A 117 -3.25 10.99 -5.84
N SER A 118 -4.02 11.71 -6.66
CA SER A 118 -5.45 11.47 -6.90
C SER A 118 -5.79 10.08 -7.41
N TYR A 119 -4.86 9.35 -8.03
CA TYR A 119 -5.05 7.96 -8.46
C TYR A 119 -4.53 6.94 -7.43
N CYS A 120 -3.91 7.40 -6.35
CA CYS A 120 -3.34 6.54 -5.34
C CYS A 120 -4.40 6.07 -4.35
N GLY A 121 -4.17 4.86 -3.84
CA GLY A 121 -4.93 4.29 -2.74
C GLY A 121 -4.04 3.43 -1.87
N VAL A 122 -4.48 3.19 -0.64
CA VAL A 122 -3.84 2.27 0.30
C VAL A 122 -4.78 1.10 0.53
N LYS A 123 -4.24 -0.10 0.38
CA LYS A 123 -4.91 -1.34 0.72
C LYS A 123 -4.43 -1.81 2.09
N VAL A 124 -5.34 -1.98 3.03
CA VAL A 124 -5.01 -2.34 4.41
C VAL A 124 -5.52 -3.75 4.70
N LYS A 125 -4.62 -4.63 5.16
CA LYS A 125 -4.97 -5.94 5.73
C LYS A 125 -5.19 -5.77 7.23
N ILE A 126 -6.37 -6.16 7.71
CA ILE A 126 -6.73 -6.16 9.13
C ILE A 126 -6.80 -7.60 9.61
N ASP A 127 -5.84 -7.97 10.43
CA ASP A 127 -5.78 -9.27 11.08
C ASP A 127 -6.58 -9.23 12.38
N THR A 128 -7.78 -9.80 12.35
CA THR A 128 -8.68 -9.90 13.49
C THR A 128 -9.69 -11.03 13.25
N ASP A 129 -10.16 -11.64 14.34
CA ASP A 129 -11.32 -12.54 14.33
C ASP A 129 -12.64 -11.78 14.60
N ARG A 130 -12.55 -10.48 14.90
CA ARG A 130 -13.71 -9.63 15.15
C ARG A 130 -14.39 -9.25 13.85
N HIS A 131 -15.71 -9.16 13.92
CA HIS A 131 -16.47 -8.55 12.84
C HIS A 131 -16.25 -7.03 12.85
N ILE A 132 -15.75 -6.49 11.74
CA ILE A 132 -15.53 -5.03 11.58
C ILE A 132 -16.54 -4.38 10.63
N GLY A 133 -17.30 -5.18 9.90
CA GLY A 133 -18.23 -4.74 8.85
C GLY A 133 -18.32 -5.74 7.70
N GLU A 134 -19.31 -5.51 6.84
CA GLU A 134 -19.59 -6.24 5.61
C GLU A 134 -18.86 -5.63 4.41
N GLU A 135 -18.73 -6.42 3.33
CA GLU A 135 -18.15 -5.92 2.09
C GLU A 135 -18.99 -4.75 1.53
N ARG A 136 -18.28 -3.66 1.18
CA ARG A 136 -18.77 -2.34 0.77
C ARG A 136 -19.19 -1.41 1.90
N ASP A 137 -19.06 -1.80 3.16
CA ASP A 137 -19.26 -0.85 4.25
C ASP A 137 -18.27 0.30 4.15
N VAL A 138 -18.80 1.52 4.25
CA VAL A 138 -18.03 2.74 4.07
C VAL A 138 -17.10 2.95 5.25
N VAL A 139 -15.83 3.24 4.97
CA VAL A 139 -14.82 3.62 5.95
C VAL A 139 -14.76 5.14 6.01
N ARG A 140 -14.88 5.70 7.21
CA ARG A 140 -14.84 7.15 7.46
C ARG A 140 -13.70 7.55 8.35
N VAL A 141 -13.13 8.72 8.08
CA VAL A 141 -12.20 9.44 8.96
C VAL A 141 -12.75 10.86 9.10
N ASP A 142 -12.82 11.38 10.33
CA ASP A 142 -13.38 12.71 10.62
C ASP A 142 -14.77 12.95 9.98
N GLY A 143 -15.58 11.89 9.86
CA GLY A 143 -16.91 11.91 9.24
C GLY A 143 -16.94 11.84 7.71
N GLU A 144 -15.80 11.99 7.03
CA GLU A 144 -15.72 11.90 5.57
C GLU A 144 -15.51 10.46 5.10
N PRO A 145 -16.19 10.02 4.02
CA PRO A 145 -15.95 8.71 3.42
C PRO A 145 -14.61 8.71 2.70
N ILE A 146 -13.69 7.84 3.12
CA ILE A 146 -12.35 7.76 2.52
C ILE A 146 -12.08 6.43 1.81
N GLY A 147 -13.05 5.51 1.83
CA GLY A 147 -12.89 4.17 1.33
C GLY A 147 -14.01 3.22 1.74
N HIS A 148 -13.76 1.93 1.61
CA HIS A 148 -14.70 0.88 2.00
C HIS A 148 -13.99 -0.42 2.42
N VAL A 149 -14.71 -1.27 3.16
CA VAL A 149 -14.34 -2.67 3.37
C VAL A 149 -14.44 -3.38 2.01
N MET A 150 -13.32 -3.88 1.49
CA MET A 150 -13.29 -4.61 0.23
C MET A 150 -13.34 -6.12 0.47
N THR A 151 -13.35 -6.88 -0.62
CA THR A 151 -13.31 -8.34 -0.61
C THR A 151 -12.20 -8.86 0.31
N SER A 152 -12.54 -9.82 1.16
CA SER A 152 -11.58 -10.42 2.11
C SER A 152 -10.51 -11.24 1.38
N GLU A 153 -9.27 -11.19 1.86
CA GLU A 153 -8.14 -11.88 1.25
C GLU A 153 -7.38 -12.68 2.30
N TYR A 154 -7.03 -13.93 1.96
CA TYR A 154 -6.27 -14.82 2.86
C TYR A 154 -6.85 -14.94 4.28
N GLY A 155 -8.18 -14.96 4.41
CA GLY A 155 -8.88 -15.04 5.70
C GLY A 155 -8.98 -13.71 6.44
N SER A 156 -8.43 -12.64 5.89
CA SER A 156 -8.30 -11.35 6.58
C SER A 156 -9.28 -10.33 6.01
N LYS A 157 -9.73 -9.42 6.87
CA LYS A 157 -10.55 -8.28 6.45
C LYS A 157 -9.67 -7.25 5.77
N MET A 158 -10.18 -6.64 4.70
CA MET A 158 -9.40 -5.78 3.83
C MET A 158 -10.10 -4.45 3.65
N LEU A 159 -9.34 -3.34 3.67
CA LEU A 159 -9.85 -2.00 3.38
C LEU A 159 -9.25 -1.49 2.08
N SER A 160 -10.08 -0.87 1.25
CA SER A 160 -9.66 -0.02 0.13
C SER A 160 -9.81 1.43 0.55
N LEU A 161 -8.71 2.16 0.71
CA LEU A 161 -8.72 3.57 1.09
C LEU A 161 -8.15 4.41 -0.06
N GLY A 162 -8.73 5.59 -0.30
CA GLY A 162 -8.31 6.49 -1.38
C GLY A 162 -8.92 6.18 -2.74
N GLY A 163 -8.23 6.58 -3.80
CA GLY A 163 -8.75 6.55 -5.16
C GLY A 163 -9.35 7.88 -5.62
N VAL A 164 -9.62 7.96 -6.93
CA VAL A 164 -10.04 9.19 -7.61
C VAL A 164 -11.36 9.71 -7.06
N GLU A 165 -12.27 8.80 -6.74
CA GLU A 165 -13.58 9.05 -6.18
C GLU A 165 -13.46 9.87 -4.88
N HIS A 166 -12.60 9.43 -3.96
CA HIS A 166 -12.45 10.06 -2.65
C HIS A 166 -11.50 11.28 -2.67
N LEU A 167 -10.47 11.26 -3.51
CA LEU A 167 -9.49 12.35 -3.57
C LEU A 167 -9.97 13.55 -4.39
N THR A 168 -10.80 13.32 -5.41
CA THR A 168 -11.22 14.36 -6.36
C THR A 168 -12.67 14.31 -6.80
N GLY A 169 -13.37 13.19 -6.63
CA GLY A 169 -14.75 13.02 -7.07
C GLY A 169 -15.78 13.58 -6.10
N GLY A 170 -15.45 13.62 -4.81
CA GLY A 170 -16.31 14.05 -3.73
C GLY A 170 -16.20 15.54 -3.36
N THR A 171 -16.39 15.82 -2.07
CA THR A 171 -16.25 17.19 -1.55
C THR A 171 -14.78 17.59 -1.35
N LYS A 172 -14.50 18.89 -1.23
CA LYS A 172 -13.15 19.36 -0.85
C LYS A 172 -12.72 18.85 0.53
N ALA A 173 -13.66 18.67 1.45
CA ALA A 173 -13.37 18.14 2.78
C ALA A 173 -12.98 16.66 2.70
N GLU A 174 -13.74 15.87 1.95
CA GLU A 174 -13.47 14.47 1.64
C GLU A 174 -12.08 14.26 1.04
N GLY A 175 -11.74 15.00 -0.02
CA GLY A 175 -10.43 14.87 -0.67
C GLY A 175 -9.26 15.24 0.25
N ARG A 176 -9.44 16.27 1.09
CA ARG A 176 -8.42 16.69 2.06
C ARG A 176 -8.23 15.65 3.16
N ILE A 177 -9.31 15.13 3.73
CA ILE A 177 -9.26 14.15 4.83
C ILE A 177 -8.75 12.81 4.32
N THR A 178 -9.17 12.37 3.12
CA THR A 178 -8.61 11.20 2.44
C THR A 178 -7.10 11.34 2.27
N CYS A 179 -6.64 12.45 1.69
CA CYS A 179 -5.21 12.69 1.48
C CYS A 179 -4.41 12.66 2.79
N ASP A 180 -4.89 13.36 3.83
CA ASP A 180 -4.26 13.38 5.15
C ASP A 180 -4.19 11.98 5.79
N ALA A 181 -5.27 11.20 5.75
CA ALA A 181 -5.31 9.84 6.27
C ALA A 181 -4.32 8.92 5.54
N LEU A 182 -4.27 8.96 4.21
CA LEU A 182 -3.32 8.14 3.43
C LEU A 182 -1.87 8.53 3.72
N LEU A 183 -1.57 9.84 3.81
CA LEU A 183 -0.23 10.32 4.15
C LEU A 183 0.19 9.87 5.55
N LYS A 184 -0.69 9.95 6.54
CA LYS A 184 -0.43 9.45 7.90
C LYS A 184 -0.12 7.95 7.89
N LEU A 185 -0.98 7.15 7.26
CA LEU A 185 -0.78 5.69 7.18
C LEU A 185 0.55 5.32 6.51
N CYS A 186 0.87 5.96 5.38
CA CYS A 186 2.12 5.72 4.65
C CYS A 186 3.36 6.19 5.44
N ASN A 187 3.22 7.22 6.27
CA ASN A 187 4.26 7.65 7.21
C ASN A 187 4.28 6.86 8.53
N ARG A 188 3.48 5.79 8.62
CA ARG A 188 3.35 4.92 9.80
C ARG A 188 2.80 5.62 11.04
N ASP A 189 2.02 6.67 10.85
CA ASP A 189 1.22 7.27 11.91
C ASP A 189 -0.09 6.50 12.10
N ALA A 190 -0.66 6.60 13.31
CA ALA A 190 -1.95 6.00 13.62
C ALA A 190 -3.10 6.82 13.03
N VAL A 191 -4.12 6.13 12.52
CA VAL A 191 -5.36 6.74 12.02
C VAL A 191 -6.55 6.03 12.66
N GLU A 192 -7.41 6.84 13.29
CA GLU A 192 -8.72 6.41 13.79
C GLU A 192 -9.74 6.52 12.66
N MET A 193 -10.56 5.50 12.51
CA MET A 193 -11.60 5.41 11.50
C MET A 193 -12.84 4.69 12.03
N GLU A 194 -13.94 4.90 11.33
CA GLU A 194 -15.23 4.31 11.64
C GLU A 194 -15.78 3.56 10.43
N ILE A 195 -16.34 2.37 10.64
CA ILE A 195 -16.83 1.52 9.56
C ILE A 195 -18.35 1.34 9.65
N GLY A 196 -19.02 1.53 8.51
CA GLY A 196 -20.43 1.19 8.30
C GLY A 196 -21.41 2.02 9.13
N GLU A 197 -22.67 1.58 9.18
CA GLU A 197 -23.72 2.17 10.03
C GLU A 197 -23.71 1.60 11.45
N HIS A 198 -23.00 0.49 11.66
CA HIS A 198 -22.77 -0.13 12.97
C HIS A 198 -21.67 0.58 13.78
N HIS A 199 -21.00 1.56 13.20
CA HIS A 199 -20.02 2.44 13.85
C HIS A 199 -18.89 1.68 14.56
N THR A 200 -18.35 0.61 13.95
CA THR A 200 -17.13 -0.03 14.48
C THR A 200 -15.99 0.97 14.43
N ARG A 201 -15.36 1.21 15.58
CA ARG A 201 -14.20 2.09 15.70
C ARG A 201 -12.93 1.29 15.52
N LEU A 202 -12.07 1.73 14.63
CA LEU A 202 -10.84 1.06 14.26
C LEU A 202 -9.68 2.06 14.32
N THR A 203 -8.62 1.74 15.05
CA THR A 203 -7.35 2.47 14.98
C THR A 203 -6.33 1.57 14.31
N ILE A 204 -5.74 2.03 13.21
CA ILE A 204 -4.70 1.28 12.48
C ILE A 204 -3.42 2.09 12.36
N GLN A 205 -2.30 1.38 12.39
CA GLN A 205 -0.97 1.92 12.18
C GLN A 205 -0.09 0.83 11.58
N ALA A 206 0.67 1.17 10.54
CA ALA A 206 1.58 0.21 9.91
C ALA A 206 2.60 -0.35 10.93
N GLY A 207 2.62 -1.67 11.08
CA GLY A 207 3.53 -2.38 11.99
C GLY A 207 3.09 -2.43 13.45
N ARG A 208 1.88 -1.96 13.79
CA ARG A 208 1.25 -2.14 15.12
C ARG A 208 -0.02 -2.99 15.00
N ALA A 209 -0.41 -3.60 16.11
CA ALA A 209 -1.69 -4.30 16.17
C ALA A 209 -2.85 -3.30 16.01
N PRO A 210 -3.93 -3.66 15.28
CA PRO A 210 -5.11 -2.81 15.21
C PRO A 210 -5.82 -2.77 16.56
N ILE A 211 -6.46 -1.63 16.85
CA ILE A 211 -7.35 -1.48 18.00
C ILE A 211 -8.79 -1.40 17.48
N ILE A 212 -9.65 -2.32 17.91
CA ILE A 212 -11.04 -2.44 17.45
C ILE A 212 -11.95 -2.23 18.66
N ASP A 213 -12.80 -1.21 18.61
CA ASP A 213 -13.70 -0.80 19.69
C ASP A 213 -13.03 -0.62 21.06
N GLY A 214 -11.75 -0.25 21.05
CA GLY A 214 -10.91 -0.05 22.24
C GLY A 214 -10.09 -1.27 22.66
N ASP A 215 -10.31 -2.43 22.04
CA ASP A 215 -9.54 -3.65 22.29
C ASP A 215 -8.39 -3.77 21.28
N GLU A 216 -7.15 -3.87 21.78
CA GLU A 216 -5.98 -4.16 20.93
C GLU A 216 -5.94 -5.65 20.54
N GLU A 217 -5.78 -5.90 19.25
CA GLU A 217 -5.60 -7.27 18.75
C GLU A 217 -4.27 -7.88 19.16
N ARG A 218 -4.29 -9.17 19.47
CA ARG A 218 -3.12 -9.89 20.02
C ARG A 218 -2.56 -10.96 19.10
N LEU A 219 -3.37 -11.40 18.14
CA LEU A 219 -3.04 -12.50 17.25
C LEU A 219 -3.00 -11.98 15.81
N MET A 220 -1.98 -12.40 15.08
CA MET A 220 -1.87 -12.15 13.65
C MET A 220 -2.52 -13.30 12.90
N ARG A 221 -3.24 -12.97 11.84
CA ARG A 221 -3.87 -13.97 10.97
C ARG A 221 -2.94 -14.35 9.83
N VAL A 222 -2.60 -15.65 9.77
CA VAL A 222 -1.62 -16.19 8.83
C VAL A 222 -2.23 -17.31 7.99
N GLY A 223 -2.62 -16.97 6.77
CA GLY A 223 -3.05 -17.93 5.75
C GLY A 223 -4.47 -18.48 5.97
N CYS A 224 -5.10 -18.94 4.89
CA CYS A 224 -6.48 -19.42 4.85
C CYS A 224 -6.61 -20.90 5.27
N GLY A 225 -5.90 -21.35 6.30
CA GLY A 225 -5.88 -22.75 6.75
C GLY A 225 -5.12 -23.72 5.82
N SER A 226 -5.56 -23.87 4.57
CA SER A 226 -4.88 -24.73 3.56
C SER A 226 -3.43 -24.28 3.30
N ALA A 227 -3.17 -22.98 3.35
CA ALA A 227 -1.82 -22.44 3.23
C ALA A 227 -0.92 -22.94 4.37
N ALA A 228 -1.42 -22.98 5.61
CA ALA A 228 -0.66 -23.50 6.75
C ALA A 228 -0.31 -24.97 6.56
N ILE A 229 -1.24 -25.78 6.02
CA ILE A 229 -0.92 -27.17 5.67
C ILE A 229 0.21 -27.24 4.64
N GLY A 230 0.14 -26.46 3.56
CA GLY A 230 1.21 -26.41 2.56
C GLY A 230 2.56 -26.02 3.14
N MET A 231 2.60 -25.07 4.07
CA MET A 231 3.84 -24.54 4.67
C MET A 231 4.45 -25.46 5.73
N PHE A 232 3.62 -26.15 6.51
CA PHE A 232 4.07 -26.85 7.73
C PHE A 232 3.90 -28.38 7.70
N ALA A 233 3.36 -28.95 6.62
CA ALA A 233 3.12 -30.40 6.52
C ALA A 233 4.37 -31.25 6.84
N ARG A 234 5.55 -30.83 6.37
CA ARG A 234 6.81 -31.56 6.61
C ARG A 234 7.23 -31.55 8.09
N GLN A 235 6.92 -30.46 8.79
CA GLN A 235 7.23 -30.27 10.20
C GLN A 235 6.28 -31.06 11.11
N TRP A 236 5.07 -31.38 10.63
CA TRP A 236 4.12 -32.24 11.34
C TRP A 236 4.28 -33.72 11.03
N PHE A 237 4.87 -34.05 9.88
CA PHE A 237 5.04 -35.42 9.43
C PHE A 237 5.78 -36.29 10.45
N GLY A 238 5.18 -37.41 10.83
CA GLY A 238 5.74 -38.34 11.82
C GLY A 238 5.57 -37.90 13.29
N HIS A 239 5.00 -36.73 13.55
CA HIS A 239 4.75 -36.21 14.89
C HIS A 239 3.28 -36.28 15.32
N ALA A 240 2.35 -36.38 14.37
CA ALA A 240 0.93 -36.56 14.61
C ALA A 240 0.32 -37.53 13.61
N ASP A 241 -0.69 -38.29 14.03
CA ASP A 241 -1.42 -39.21 13.14
C ASP A 241 -2.27 -38.45 12.12
N GLU A 242 -2.79 -37.27 12.50
CA GLU A 242 -3.52 -36.34 11.63
C GLU A 242 -3.27 -34.90 12.08
N VAL A 243 -3.35 -33.95 11.14
CA VAL A 243 -3.46 -32.53 11.47
C VAL A 243 -4.69 -31.95 10.77
N VAL A 244 -5.60 -31.39 11.58
CA VAL A 244 -6.73 -30.60 11.08
C VAL A 244 -6.44 -29.13 11.37
N VAL A 245 -6.32 -28.33 10.31
CA VAL A 245 -6.14 -26.88 10.44
C VAL A 245 -7.49 -26.21 10.28
N VAL A 246 -7.97 -25.55 11.32
CA VAL A 246 -9.24 -24.82 11.31
C VAL A 246 -8.95 -23.35 11.02
N ASP A 247 -9.63 -22.80 10.01
CA ASP A 247 -9.61 -21.39 9.65
C ASP A 247 -11.01 -20.97 9.17
N ASP A 248 -11.36 -19.69 9.33
CA ASP A 248 -12.67 -19.12 8.95
C ASP A 248 -13.02 -19.38 7.48
N HIS A 249 -12.03 -19.37 6.58
CA HIS A 249 -12.30 -19.57 5.16
C HIS A 249 -12.23 -21.03 4.73
N ILE A 250 -11.20 -21.77 5.15
CA ILE A 250 -10.99 -23.17 4.74
C ILE A 250 -10.45 -23.99 5.90
N THR A 251 -11.17 -25.04 6.26
CA THR A 251 -10.66 -26.08 7.14
C THR A 251 -9.93 -27.13 6.33
N GLY A 252 -8.69 -27.43 6.71
CA GLY A 252 -7.83 -28.37 6.02
C GLY A 252 -7.58 -29.65 6.81
N VAL A 253 -7.45 -30.79 6.12
CA VAL A 253 -7.08 -32.08 6.71
C VAL A 253 -5.83 -32.60 6.02
N LEU A 254 -4.73 -32.75 6.77
CA LEU A 254 -3.41 -33.07 6.23
C LEU A 254 -3.40 -34.35 5.39
N SER A 255 -3.94 -35.46 5.90
CA SER A 255 -3.89 -36.76 5.20
C SER A 255 -4.66 -36.80 3.88
N GLU A 256 -5.65 -35.92 3.70
CA GLU A 256 -6.39 -35.76 2.44
C GLU A 256 -5.79 -34.68 1.53
N HIS A 257 -5.13 -33.68 2.11
CA HIS A 257 -4.53 -32.56 1.39
C HIS A 257 -3.37 -33.01 0.51
N GLN A 258 -3.12 -32.30 -0.60
CA GLN A 258 -2.06 -32.65 -1.55
C GLN A 258 -0.67 -32.72 -0.87
N ALA A 259 -0.41 -31.83 0.10
CA ALA A 259 0.84 -31.86 0.87
C ALA A 259 1.01 -33.17 1.66
N GLY A 260 -0.04 -33.69 2.30
CA GLY A 260 0.02 -34.98 2.99
C GLY A 260 0.16 -36.14 2.02
N LYS A 261 -0.48 -36.08 0.85
CA LYS A 261 -0.29 -37.08 -0.22
C LYS A 261 1.15 -37.17 -0.72
N LEU A 262 1.81 -36.02 -0.91
CA LEU A 262 3.22 -35.97 -1.33
C LEU A 262 4.20 -36.45 -0.24
N LEU A 263 3.75 -36.50 1.02
CA LEU A 263 4.49 -37.04 2.15
C LEU A 263 4.09 -38.48 2.49
N ASP A 264 3.25 -39.12 1.67
CA ASP A 264 2.71 -40.47 1.91
C ASP A 264 2.00 -40.62 3.28
N VAL A 265 1.37 -39.54 3.78
CA VAL A 265 0.57 -39.59 5.00
C VAL A 265 -0.64 -40.50 4.78
N PRO A 266 -0.81 -41.56 5.60
CA PRO A 266 -1.93 -42.48 5.43
C PRO A 266 -3.26 -41.78 5.77
N PRO A 267 -4.36 -42.06 5.04
CA PRO A 267 -5.68 -41.55 5.39
C PRO A 267 -6.11 -42.04 6.78
N THR A 268 -6.58 -41.13 7.62
CA THR A 268 -7.01 -41.45 8.99
C THR A 268 -8.50 -41.75 9.12
N GLY A 269 -9.28 -41.43 8.09
CA GLY A 269 -10.74 -41.55 8.10
C GLY A 269 -11.47 -40.39 8.78
N ILE A 270 -10.75 -39.39 9.29
CA ILE A 270 -11.34 -38.14 9.79
C ILE A 270 -12.10 -37.44 8.65
N ARG A 271 -13.32 -36.97 8.93
CA ARG A 271 -14.16 -36.25 7.97
C ARG A 271 -14.64 -34.96 8.59
N ILE A 272 -14.43 -33.86 7.88
CA ILE A 272 -14.95 -32.54 8.27
C ILE A 272 -16.42 -32.45 7.85
N HIS A 273 -17.26 -32.00 8.78
CA HIS A 273 -18.65 -31.68 8.49
C HIS A 273 -18.73 -30.28 7.85
N GLY A 274 -18.42 -30.21 6.56
CA GLY A 274 -18.39 -28.97 5.78
C GLY A 274 -18.49 -29.23 4.28
N ARG A 275 -18.58 -28.16 3.49
CA ARG A 275 -18.67 -28.26 2.03
C ARG A 275 -17.28 -28.51 1.46
N ARG A 276 -17.00 -29.76 1.09
CA ARG A 276 -15.73 -30.11 0.42
C ARG A 276 -15.51 -29.26 -0.84
N SER A 277 -14.39 -28.56 -0.88
CA SER A 277 -13.93 -27.75 -2.02
C SER A 277 -13.00 -28.58 -2.93
N THR A 278 -11.92 -29.09 -2.35
CA THR A 278 -10.91 -29.95 -3.01
C THR A 278 -10.42 -31.01 -1.99
N PRO A 279 -9.63 -32.03 -2.38
CA PRO A 279 -9.12 -33.02 -1.42
C PRO A 279 -8.45 -32.38 -0.20
N GLY A 280 -8.94 -32.72 1.00
CA GLY A 280 -8.45 -32.16 2.26
C GLY A 280 -8.73 -30.68 2.50
N ARG A 281 -9.66 -30.06 1.77
CA ARG A 281 -10.09 -28.65 1.93
C ARG A 281 -11.62 -28.56 1.98
N TYR A 282 -12.16 -28.00 3.06
CA TYR A 282 -13.58 -27.92 3.37
C TYR A 282 -13.99 -26.52 3.78
#